data_AF-A0A962LVX5-F1
#
_entry.id   AF-A0A962LVX5-F1
#
_cell.length_a   1.000
_cell.length_b   1.000
_cell.length_c   1.000
_cell.angle_alpha   90.00
_cell.angle_beta   90.00
_cell.angle_gamma   90.00
#
_symmetry.space_group_name_H-M   'P 1'
#
loop_
_entity.id
_entity.type
_entity.pdbx_description
1 polymer ?
#
loop_
_entity_poly.entity_id
_entity_poly.type
_entity_poly.pdbx_seq_one_letter_code
_entity_poly.pdbx_strand_id
1 'polypeptide(L)'
;MMQQFLSIKARHPNDLLFYRMGDFYELFFEDARRAAELLDITLTARGKSAGEPIPMCGVPYHAAENYLARLVKAGVSVAIAEQIGDPATSKGPVERAVVRVVTPGTLSDEALLEDRVDNLLLAVSQHQQQYGIAYLDLSTGRFRVLEICGEEALIGELQRLDPAETLYHESIYHPAITARRGARSQPAWEFDVQSARRALNTQFQTHDLKGFGCDSLELALGAAGCLLQYVKDTQRGNLPHIRSLQQENREDSVILDAATRRNLEIDINMSGGQGNTLLSVMDRCETAMGSRLLRRWLHRPLTDIGVLQTRHAAIAALCQNYTYEAVRKALKPIGDMERILTRVALRSARPRDLTRLLSSLQALPHLRAELPAAEAPLLRALGEQASEFPELCALLDAAIIENPPVVIRDGGVIADGYDAELDELRRISTNAGDFLLEIEQRERQATGISTLKVGYNRVHGYYIEISRAQSDKAPAAYVRRQTLKNAERFITPELKTFEDKALSSKSRALAREKLLYEELLERLNEHLSPLQDSA
;
A
#
# COMPACT_ATOMS: atom_id res chain seq x y z
N MET A 1 13.40 15.90 -22.85
CA MET A 1 13.41 14.73 -21.94
C MET A 1 14.37 14.94 -20.77
N MET A 2 15.70 14.96 -20.98
CA MET A 2 16.66 15.19 -19.88
C MET A 2 16.44 16.49 -19.09
N GLN A 3 16.04 17.59 -19.72
CA GLN A 3 15.66 18.83 -19.01
C GLN A 3 14.51 18.62 -18.03
N GLN A 4 13.48 17.84 -18.41
CA GLN A 4 12.35 17.51 -17.54
C GLN A 4 12.77 16.53 -16.43
N PHE A 5 13.65 15.58 -16.72
CA PHE A 5 14.22 14.70 -15.69
C PHE A 5 14.98 15.51 -14.63
N LEU A 6 15.89 16.40 -15.07
CA LEU A 6 16.71 17.22 -14.16
C LEU A 6 15.86 18.18 -13.33
N SER A 7 14.79 18.76 -13.91
CA SER A 7 13.89 19.63 -13.14
C SER A 7 13.12 18.89 -12.06
N ILE A 8 12.70 17.65 -12.32
CA ILE A 8 12.06 16.79 -11.31
C ILE A 8 13.09 16.35 -10.25
N LYS A 9 14.28 15.92 -10.68
CA LYS A 9 15.35 15.49 -9.77
C LYS A 9 15.84 16.61 -8.86
N ALA A 10 15.87 17.87 -9.34
CA ALA A 10 16.22 19.02 -8.50
C ALA A 10 15.29 19.22 -7.30
N ARG A 11 14.03 18.75 -7.38
CA ARG A 11 13.08 18.77 -6.26
C ARG A 11 13.25 17.59 -5.30
N HIS A 12 13.98 16.55 -5.72
CA HIS A 12 14.26 15.33 -4.96
C HIS A 12 15.76 14.99 -5.00
N PRO A 13 16.64 15.89 -4.52
CA PRO A 13 18.08 15.73 -4.67
C PRO A 13 18.61 14.50 -3.91
N ASN A 14 17.99 14.16 -2.78
CA ASN A 14 18.45 13.11 -1.87
C ASN A 14 17.81 11.74 -2.10
N ASP A 15 16.77 11.66 -2.94
CA ASP A 15 16.01 10.44 -3.18
C ASP A 15 16.29 9.90 -4.59
N LEU A 16 16.28 8.58 -4.76
CA LEU A 16 16.37 8.00 -6.10
C LEU A 16 15.14 8.36 -6.91
N LEU A 17 15.29 8.73 -8.19
CA LEU A 17 14.17 9.06 -9.06
C LEU A 17 13.85 7.90 -10.02
N PHE A 18 12.75 7.18 -9.76
CA PHE A 18 12.16 6.23 -10.70
C PHE A 18 11.37 7.00 -11.76
N TYR A 19 11.97 7.19 -12.94
CA TYR A 19 11.38 7.99 -14.02
C TYR A 19 10.70 7.08 -15.05
N ARG A 20 9.36 7.17 -15.17
CA ARG A 20 8.56 6.30 -16.06
C ARG A 20 8.89 6.54 -17.54
N MET A 21 9.37 5.50 -18.20
CA MET A 21 9.74 5.48 -19.62
C MET A 21 9.20 4.23 -20.30
N GLY A 22 8.02 4.35 -20.94
CA GLY A 22 7.34 3.21 -21.56
C GLY A 22 7.00 2.18 -20.49
N ASP A 23 7.51 0.95 -20.61
CA ASP A 23 7.30 -0.14 -19.64
C ASP A 23 8.37 -0.26 -18.56
N PHE A 24 9.29 0.71 -18.47
CA PHE A 24 10.35 0.72 -17.46
C PHE A 24 10.27 1.93 -16.53
N TYR A 25 10.83 1.79 -15.34
CA TYR A 25 11.35 2.93 -14.58
C TYR A 25 12.84 3.01 -14.83
N GLU A 26 13.30 4.14 -15.33
CA GLU A 26 14.71 4.41 -15.61
C GLU A 26 15.27 5.39 -14.58
N LEU A 27 16.54 5.21 -14.22
CA LEU A 27 17.33 6.11 -13.39
C LEU A 27 18.54 6.58 -14.20
N PHE A 28 19.03 7.78 -13.92
CA PHE A 28 20.15 8.38 -14.66
C PHE A 28 21.24 8.93 -13.74
N PHE A 29 22.45 9.11 -14.27
CA PHE A 29 23.60 9.70 -13.57
C PHE A 29 23.97 8.94 -12.28
N GLU A 30 24.14 9.63 -11.16
CA GLU A 30 24.50 9.03 -9.88
C GLU A 30 23.40 8.11 -9.33
N ASP A 31 22.13 8.42 -9.58
CA ASP A 31 21.02 7.54 -9.20
C ASP A 31 21.15 6.17 -9.90
N ALA A 32 21.58 6.16 -11.16
CA ALA A 32 21.79 4.92 -11.90
C ALA A 32 22.94 4.08 -11.33
N ARG A 33 24.05 4.72 -10.95
CA ARG A 33 25.21 4.03 -10.35
C ARG A 33 24.84 3.42 -9.01
N ARG A 34 24.22 4.21 -8.14
CA ARG A 34 23.79 3.79 -6.80
C ARG A 34 22.73 2.70 -6.87
N ALA A 35 21.75 2.82 -7.77
CA ALA A 35 20.73 1.79 -7.93
C ALA A 35 21.29 0.51 -8.54
N ALA A 36 22.22 0.58 -9.50
CA ALA A 36 22.88 -0.60 -10.06
C ALA A 36 23.60 -1.42 -8.99
N GLU A 37 24.32 -0.77 -8.08
CA GLU A 37 25.01 -1.41 -6.96
C GLU A 37 24.04 -2.01 -5.94
N LEU A 38 23.04 -1.25 -5.48
CA LEU A 38 22.09 -1.71 -4.46
C LEU A 38 21.15 -2.82 -4.97
N LEU A 39 20.76 -2.73 -6.24
CA LEU A 39 19.79 -3.64 -6.85
C LEU A 39 20.44 -4.79 -7.61
N ASP A 40 21.77 -4.79 -7.77
CA ASP A 40 22.49 -5.76 -8.60
C ASP A 40 21.88 -5.85 -10.02
N ILE A 41 21.74 -4.69 -10.66
CA ILE A 41 21.21 -4.56 -12.03
C ILE A 41 22.25 -3.95 -12.96
N THR A 42 22.16 -4.28 -14.25
CA THR A 42 23.15 -3.84 -15.23
C THR A 42 23.14 -2.31 -15.39
N LEU A 43 24.31 -1.69 -15.16
CA LEU A 43 24.55 -0.30 -15.50
C LEU A 43 24.88 -0.18 -17.00
N THR A 44 24.15 0.67 -17.70
CA THR A 44 24.30 0.96 -19.14
C THR A 44 24.46 2.47 -19.36
N ALA A 45 24.45 2.91 -20.61
CA ALA A 45 24.45 4.34 -20.94
C ALA A 45 23.43 4.66 -22.04
N ARG A 46 22.82 5.86 -21.98
CA ARG A 46 21.85 6.34 -22.97
C ARG A 46 22.19 7.74 -23.46
N GLY A 47 22.57 7.86 -24.74
CA GLY A 47 22.87 9.16 -25.35
C GLY A 47 24.08 9.85 -24.72
N LYS A 48 24.19 11.17 -24.94
CA LYS A 48 25.27 12.00 -24.41
C LYS A 48 24.71 13.31 -23.81
N SER A 49 25.30 13.77 -22.73
CA SER A 49 25.08 15.11 -22.15
C SER A 49 26.42 15.83 -22.08
N ALA A 50 26.53 17.01 -22.70
CA ALA A 50 27.79 17.76 -22.79
C ALA A 50 29.00 16.95 -23.33
N GLY A 51 28.75 15.96 -24.20
CA GLY A 51 29.77 15.10 -24.80
C GLY A 51 30.00 13.76 -24.06
N GLU A 52 29.61 13.66 -22.79
CA GLU A 52 29.78 12.46 -21.96
C GLU A 52 28.56 11.51 -22.03
N PRO A 53 28.75 10.18 -22.03
CA PRO A 53 27.66 9.22 -21.96
C PRO A 53 26.86 9.36 -20.66
N ILE A 54 25.54 9.33 -20.72
CA ILE A 54 24.67 9.41 -19.52
C ILE A 54 24.52 8.00 -18.92
N PRO A 55 25.02 7.74 -17.70
CA PRO A 55 24.80 6.46 -17.03
C PRO A 55 23.30 6.20 -16.82
N MET A 56 22.85 4.98 -17.06
CA MET A 56 21.44 4.60 -16.98
C MET A 56 21.28 3.15 -16.53
N CYS A 57 20.34 2.91 -15.62
CA CYS A 57 19.81 1.58 -15.33
C CYS A 57 18.28 1.66 -15.25
N GLY A 58 17.60 0.53 -15.35
CA GLY A 58 16.15 0.51 -15.27
C GLY A 58 15.59 -0.83 -14.83
N VAL A 59 14.37 -0.77 -14.32
CA VAL A 59 13.60 -1.94 -13.87
C VAL A 59 12.26 -1.98 -14.59
N PRO A 60 11.75 -3.16 -14.97
CA PRO A 60 10.40 -3.27 -15.54
C PRO A 60 9.37 -2.79 -14.52
N TYR A 61 8.39 -2.01 -14.95
CA TYR A 61 7.37 -1.45 -14.06
C TYR A 61 6.56 -2.53 -13.32
N HIS A 62 6.25 -3.64 -13.99
CA HIS A 62 5.52 -4.74 -13.37
C HIS A 62 6.30 -5.44 -12.26
N ALA A 63 7.63 -5.24 -12.20
CA ALA A 63 8.50 -5.81 -11.18
C ALA A 63 9.00 -4.75 -10.17
N ALA A 64 8.57 -3.49 -10.29
CA ALA A 64 9.11 -2.37 -9.51
C ALA A 64 8.96 -2.57 -8.00
N GLU A 65 7.87 -3.20 -7.54
CA GLU A 65 7.61 -3.47 -6.11
C GLU A 65 8.74 -4.24 -5.44
N ASN A 66 9.28 -5.27 -6.10
CA ASN A 66 10.37 -6.08 -5.55
C ASN A 66 11.67 -5.26 -5.40
N TYR A 67 11.92 -4.34 -6.32
CA TYR A 67 13.08 -3.45 -6.25
C TYR A 67 12.88 -2.35 -5.20
N LEU A 68 11.67 -1.80 -5.09
CA LEU A 68 11.32 -0.85 -4.04
C LEU A 68 11.50 -1.48 -2.64
N ALA A 69 11.07 -2.73 -2.45
CA ALA A 69 11.27 -3.44 -1.18
C ALA A 69 12.75 -3.51 -0.79
N ARG A 70 13.63 -3.82 -1.75
CA ARG A 70 15.09 -3.86 -1.51
C ARG A 70 15.69 -2.50 -1.19
N LEU A 71 15.29 -1.44 -1.92
CA LEU A 71 15.77 -0.07 -1.68
C LEU A 71 15.31 0.46 -0.32
N VAL A 72 14.05 0.21 0.03
CA VAL A 72 13.51 0.61 1.33
C VAL A 72 14.16 -0.17 2.46
N LYS A 73 14.33 -1.49 2.31
CA LYS A 73 15.13 -2.30 3.23
C LYS A 73 16.60 -1.91 3.24
N ALA A 74 17.09 -1.08 2.30
CA ALA A 74 18.42 -0.46 2.33
C ALA A 74 18.44 0.89 3.09
N GLY A 75 17.27 1.46 3.40
CA GLY A 75 17.12 2.80 3.98
C GLY A 75 17.10 3.92 2.93
N VAL A 76 16.80 3.57 1.67
CA VAL A 76 16.84 4.50 0.53
C VAL A 76 15.42 4.86 0.09
N SER A 77 15.11 6.16 0.07
CA SER A 77 13.84 6.65 -0.47
C SER A 77 13.86 6.80 -1.98
N VAL A 78 12.69 6.62 -2.58
CA VAL A 78 12.50 6.60 -4.04
C VAL A 78 11.30 7.47 -4.42
N ALA A 79 11.53 8.52 -5.21
CA ALA A 79 10.48 9.30 -5.84
C ALA A 79 10.01 8.61 -7.12
N ILE A 80 8.69 8.39 -7.26
CA ILE A 80 8.09 7.73 -8.43
C ILE A 80 7.48 8.80 -9.34
N ALA A 81 8.10 9.02 -10.50
CA ALA A 81 7.62 9.96 -11.50
C ALA A 81 6.85 9.22 -12.62
N GLU A 82 5.55 9.45 -12.70
CA GLU A 82 4.65 8.86 -13.69
C GLU A 82 4.37 9.82 -14.85
N GLN A 83 3.87 9.26 -15.96
CA GLN A 83 3.34 10.03 -17.08
C GLN A 83 1.96 10.58 -16.74
N ILE A 84 1.77 11.89 -16.90
CA ILE A 84 0.52 12.59 -16.69
C ILE A 84 -0.07 12.97 -18.05
N GLY A 85 -1.35 12.63 -18.24
CA GLY A 85 -2.06 12.87 -19.50
C GLY A 85 -1.87 11.77 -20.54
N ASP A 86 -2.59 11.91 -21.66
CA ASP A 86 -2.55 10.94 -22.76
C ASP A 86 -1.35 11.21 -23.70
N PRO A 87 -0.45 10.22 -23.90
CA PRO A 87 0.62 10.31 -24.89
C PRO A 87 0.13 10.62 -26.30
N ALA A 88 -1.08 10.19 -26.66
CA ALA A 88 -1.65 10.37 -27.99
C ALA A 88 -2.05 11.82 -28.30
N THR A 89 -2.36 12.61 -27.26
CA THR A 89 -2.81 14.02 -27.42
C THR A 89 -1.69 15.04 -27.23
N SER A 90 -0.49 14.60 -26.85
CA SER A 90 0.60 15.49 -26.42
C SER A 90 1.62 15.74 -27.54
N LYS A 91 1.84 17.02 -27.92
CA LYS A 91 2.95 17.41 -28.80
C LYS A 91 4.24 17.54 -27.99
N GLY A 92 5.14 16.55 -28.09
CA GLY A 92 6.43 16.53 -27.38
C GLY A 92 6.48 15.50 -26.24
N PRO A 93 7.48 15.54 -25.33
CA PRO A 93 7.55 14.63 -24.20
C PRO A 93 6.32 14.80 -23.31
N VAL A 94 5.60 13.70 -23.04
CA VAL A 94 4.46 13.66 -22.11
C VAL A 94 4.86 14.26 -20.77
N GLU A 95 3.96 15.04 -20.18
CA GLU A 95 4.16 15.61 -18.86
C GLU A 95 4.42 14.50 -17.84
N ARG A 96 5.30 14.78 -16.87
CA ARG A 96 5.61 13.84 -15.80
C ARG A 96 5.63 14.55 -14.48
N ALA A 97 5.04 13.91 -13.48
CA ALA A 97 5.01 14.40 -12.12
C ALA A 97 5.33 13.25 -11.17
N VAL A 98 5.96 13.61 -10.05
CA VAL A 98 6.10 12.67 -8.93
C VAL A 98 4.72 12.46 -8.33
N VAL A 99 4.24 11.22 -8.36
CA VAL A 99 2.92 10.87 -7.80
C VAL A 99 3.03 10.43 -6.35
N ARG A 100 4.17 9.85 -5.97
CA ARG A 100 4.44 9.34 -4.62
C ARG A 100 5.93 9.32 -4.35
N VAL A 101 6.32 9.50 -3.10
CA VAL A 101 7.69 9.23 -2.62
C VAL A 101 7.61 8.06 -1.65
N VAL A 102 8.29 6.96 -1.97
CA VAL A 102 8.35 5.77 -1.11
C VAL A 102 9.55 5.93 -0.19
N THR A 103 9.30 5.99 1.11
CA THR A 103 10.34 6.14 2.14
C THR A 103 10.25 5.00 3.15
N PRO A 104 11.33 4.67 3.89
CA PRO A 104 11.29 3.58 4.86
C PRO A 104 10.21 3.72 5.93
N GLY A 105 9.88 4.93 6.37
CA GLY A 105 8.85 5.16 7.39
C GLY A 105 7.42 5.29 6.85
N THR A 106 7.22 5.44 5.54
CA THR A 106 5.91 5.81 4.94
C THR A 106 5.30 4.69 4.09
N LEU A 107 5.53 3.45 4.48
CA LEU A 107 5.03 2.26 3.79
C LEU A 107 3.60 1.91 4.20
N SER A 108 2.77 1.58 3.21
CA SER A 108 1.41 1.04 3.39
C SER A 108 1.12 -0.18 2.50
N ASP A 109 1.94 -0.40 1.47
CA ASP A 109 1.83 -1.54 0.55
C ASP A 109 2.24 -2.85 1.25
N GLU A 110 1.39 -3.87 1.16
CA GLU A 110 1.63 -5.20 1.77
C GLU A 110 2.98 -5.80 1.33
N ALA A 111 3.35 -5.66 0.05
CA ALA A 111 4.59 -6.20 -0.49
C ALA A 111 5.87 -5.57 0.07
N LEU A 112 5.77 -4.40 0.71
CA LEU A 112 6.91 -3.66 1.26
C LEU A 112 7.02 -3.82 2.79
N LEU A 113 5.99 -4.34 3.43
CA LEU A 113 5.89 -4.45 4.88
C LEU A 113 6.12 -5.89 5.34
N GLU A 114 6.60 -6.03 6.57
CA GLU A 114 6.66 -7.31 7.26
C GLU A 114 5.39 -7.47 8.10
N ASP A 115 4.70 -8.61 7.99
CA ASP A 115 3.35 -8.78 8.56
C ASP A 115 3.30 -8.54 10.07
N ARG A 116 4.26 -9.09 10.82
CA ARG A 116 4.25 -9.10 12.29
C ARG A 116 5.08 -8.00 12.95
N VAL A 117 5.48 -6.98 12.18
CA VAL A 117 6.36 -5.90 12.63
C VAL A 117 5.73 -4.56 12.31
N ASP A 118 5.71 -3.65 13.28
CA ASP A 118 5.31 -2.24 13.07
C ASP A 118 6.36 -1.53 12.21
N ASN A 119 5.94 -0.59 11.35
CA ASN A 119 6.85 0.19 10.52
C ASN A 119 6.72 1.68 10.87
N LEU A 120 7.52 2.13 11.84
CA LEU A 120 7.36 3.45 12.43
C LEU A 120 8.18 4.52 11.71
N LEU A 121 7.52 5.64 11.42
CA LEU A 121 8.13 6.93 11.18
C LEU A 121 8.19 7.68 12.51
N LEU A 122 9.34 8.26 12.85
CA LEU A 122 9.53 9.01 14.09
C LEU A 122 10.12 10.38 13.79
N ALA A 123 9.71 11.41 14.54
CA ALA A 123 10.27 12.74 14.50
C ALA A 123 10.78 13.14 15.90
N VAL A 124 11.95 13.79 15.96
CA VAL A 124 12.54 14.31 17.21
C VAL A 124 12.78 15.81 17.11
N SER A 125 12.27 16.53 18.11
CA SER A 125 12.63 17.91 18.41
C SER A 125 13.41 17.96 19.73
N GLN A 126 14.22 19.01 19.90
CA GLN A 126 15.03 19.19 21.11
C GLN A 126 15.02 20.65 21.54
N HIS A 127 14.86 20.88 22.85
CA HIS A 127 15.18 22.15 23.48
C HIS A 127 15.93 21.88 24.78
N GLN A 128 17.19 22.32 24.85
CA GLN A 128 18.10 22.00 25.95
C GLN A 128 18.21 20.48 26.19
N GLN A 129 17.84 19.99 27.37
CA GLN A 129 17.85 18.56 27.75
C GLN A 129 16.48 17.88 27.58
N GLN A 130 15.49 18.59 27.04
CA GLN A 130 14.16 18.04 26.77
C GLN A 130 14.05 17.64 25.30
N TYR A 131 13.40 16.51 25.06
CA TYR A 131 13.14 15.98 23.74
C TYR A 131 11.64 15.78 23.54
N GLY A 132 11.13 16.31 22.44
CA GLY A 132 9.79 16.00 21.95
C GLY A 132 9.87 14.89 20.91
N ILE A 133 9.17 13.80 21.14
CA ILE A 133 9.11 12.67 20.21
C ILE A 133 7.68 12.54 19.71
N ALA A 134 7.53 12.41 18.40
CA ALA A 134 6.30 12.01 17.76
C ALA A 134 6.58 10.79 16.89
N TYR A 135 5.69 9.80 16.89
CA TYR A 135 5.83 8.64 16.02
C TYR A 135 4.50 8.18 15.46
N LEU A 136 4.53 7.67 14.23
CA LEU A 136 3.39 7.22 13.46
C LEU A 136 3.69 5.86 12.85
N ASP A 137 2.76 4.93 12.99
CA ASP A 137 2.67 3.81 12.07
C ASP A 137 1.65 4.18 10.98
N LEU A 138 2.16 4.50 9.78
CA LEU A 138 1.31 4.90 8.67
C LEU A 138 0.36 3.77 8.26
N SER A 139 0.80 2.52 8.36
CA SER A 139 0.03 1.35 7.95
C SER A 139 -1.20 1.09 8.82
N THR A 140 -1.33 1.79 9.95
CA THR A 140 -2.42 1.61 10.93
C THR A 140 -3.10 2.91 11.33
N GLY A 141 -2.45 4.06 11.10
CA GLY A 141 -2.89 5.37 11.58
C GLY A 141 -2.57 5.65 13.05
N ARG A 142 -1.81 4.78 13.73
CA ARG A 142 -1.44 4.96 15.14
C ARG A 142 -0.45 6.11 15.29
N PHE A 143 -0.93 7.26 15.77
CA PHE A 143 -0.12 8.45 16.01
C PHE A 143 0.03 8.73 17.51
N ARG A 144 1.27 8.90 17.98
CA ARG A 144 1.61 9.07 19.39
C ARG A 144 2.66 10.16 19.59
N VAL A 145 2.61 10.81 20.75
CA VAL A 145 3.55 11.85 21.18
C VAL A 145 3.98 11.63 22.62
N LEU A 146 5.21 12.01 22.93
CA LEU A 146 5.75 12.01 24.29
C LEU A 146 6.84 13.06 24.44
N GLU A 147 7.00 13.58 25.65
CA GLU A 147 8.12 14.43 26.04
C GLU A 147 8.95 13.73 27.11
N ILE A 148 10.26 13.79 26.95
CA ILE A 148 11.21 13.13 27.84
C ILE A 148 12.37 14.07 28.16
N CYS A 149 13.04 13.79 29.28
CA CYS A 149 14.18 14.55 29.74
C CYS A 149 15.43 13.66 29.81
N GLY A 150 16.54 14.15 29.25
CA GLY A 150 17.85 13.50 29.28
C GLY A 150 18.10 12.50 28.16
N GLU A 151 19.38 12.34 27.81
CA GLU A 151 19.85 11.48 26.71
C GLU A 151 19.57 9.99 26.94
N GLU A 152 19.66 9.51 28.18
CA GLU A 152 19.39 8.11 28.51
C GLU A 152 17.94 7.72 28.21
N ALA A 153 16.99 8.61 28.53
CA ALA A 153 15.58 8.42 28.19
C ALA A 153 15.40 8.38 26.67
N LEU A 154 16.03 9.30 25.94
CA LEU A 154 15.97 9.35 24.48
C LEU A 154 16.47 8.05 23.84
N ILE A 155 17.63 7.55 24.27
CA ILE A 155 18.21 6.30 23.75
C ILE A 155 17.28 5.12 24.07
N GLY A 156 16.73 5.06 25.27
CA GLY A 156 15.77 4.04 25.67
C GLY A 156 14.52 4.02 24.79
N GLU A 157 13.94 5.18 24.48
CA GLU A 157 12.76 5.29 23.61
C GLU A 157 13.08 4.96 22.16
N LEU A 158 14.20 5.44 21.61
CA LEU A 158 14.63 5.11 20.25
C LEU A 158 14.89 3.62 20.06
N GLN A 159 15.40 2.93 21.08
CA GLN A 159 15.60 1.49 21.04
C GLN A 159 14.30 0.70 21.25
N ARG A 160 13.37 1.21 22.05
CA ARG A 160 12.05 0.60 22.22
C ARG A 160 11.21 0.68 20.94
N LEU A 161 11.20 1.84 20.31
CA LEU A 161 10.38 2.12 19.13
C LEU A 161 11.02 1.60 17.85
N ASP A 162 12.35 1.56 17.79
CA ASP A 162 13.15 1.14 16.65
C ASP A 162 12.61 1.63 15.29
N PRO A 163 12.50 2.96 15.08
CA PRO A 163 11.87 3.50 13.89
C PRO A 163 12.63 3.14 12.61
N ALA A 164 11.87 2.85 11.55
CA ALA A 164 12.39 2.59 10.21
C ALA A 164 12.95 3.86 9.55
N GLU A 165 12.42 5.02 9.94
CA GLU A 165 12.87 6.34 9.49
C GLU A 165 12.75 7.36 10.62
N THR A 166 13.77 8.21 10.78
CA THR A 166 13.83 9.20 11.86
C THR A 166 14.05 10.60 11.30
N LEU A 167 13.03 11.45 11.38
CA LEU A 167 13.12 12.87 11.11
C LEU A 167 13.68 13.57 12.35
N TYR A 168 14.56 14.54 12.17
CA TYR A 168 15.10 15.28 13.30
C TYR A 168 15.35 16.73 12.95
N HIS A 169 15.18 17.60 13.93
CA HIS A 169 15.48 19.01 13.81
C HIS A 169 16.97 19.22 13.47
N GLU A 170 17.29 20.03 12.46
CA GLU A 170 18.65 20.20 11.92
C GLU A 170 19.73 20.61 12.93
N SER A 171 19.35 21.20 14.06
CA SER A 171 20.28 21.53 15.16
C SER A 171 20.69 20.33 16.03
N ILE A 172 20.07 19.16 15.84
CA ILE A 172 20.35 17.96 16.63
C ILE A 172 21.54 17.22 16.00
N TYR A 173 22.62 17.08 16.77
CA TYR A 173 23.82 16.35 16.35
C TYR A 173 24.02 15.01 17.06
N HIS A 174 23.09 14.63 17.95
CA HIS A 174 23.23 13.46 18.80
C HIS A 174 23.36 12.16 17.96
N PRO A 175 24.47 11.39 18.09
CA PRO A 175 24.73 10.22 17.24
C PRO A 175 23.64 9.14 17.27
N ALA A 176 22.97 8.96 18.42
CA ALA A 176 21.86 8.01 18.52
C ALA A 176 20.66 8.36 17.63
N ILE A 177 20.61 9.58 17.06
CA ILE A 177 19.62 10.03 16.07
C ILE A 177 20.29 10.07 14.69
N THR A 178 21.38 10.83 14.55
CA THR A 178 21.97 11.17 13.24
C THR A 178 22.63 9.98 12.54
N ALA A 179 23.10 8.98 13.29
CA ALA A 179 23.71 7.77 12.73
C ALA A 179 22.69 6.63 12.50
N ARG A 180 21.40 6.83 12.83
CA ARG A 180 20.37 5.81 12.58
C ARG A 180 20.14 5.65 11.09
N ARG A 181 19.77 4.43 10.71
CA ARG A 181 19.31 4.16 9.36
C ARG A 181 18.03 4.97 9.08
N GLY A 182 17.96 5.61 7.91
CA GLY A 182 16.82 6.45 7.56
C GLY A 182 16.75 7.74 8.39
N ALA A 183 17.84 8.17 9.02
CA ALA A 183 17.90 9.48 9.66
C ALA A 183 17.83 10.59 8.60
N ARG A 184 16.95 11.57 8.80
CA ARG A 184 16.76 12.72 7.91
C ARG A 184 16.67 14.02 8.69
N SER A 185 17.63 14.90 8.44
CA SER A 185 17.61 16.27 8.94
C SER A 185 16.45 17.01 8.28
N GLN A 186 15.65 17.69 9.09
CA GLN A 186 14.56 18.54 8.64
C GLN A 186 14.79 19.99 9.10
N PRO A 187 14.42 20.99 8.28
CA PRO A 187 14.60 22.39 8.62
C PRO A 187 13.87 22.80 9.90
N ALA A 188 14.39 23.78 10.62
CA ALA A 188 13.79 24.23 11.88
C ALA A 188 12.31 24.64 11.78
N TRP A 189 11.89 25.24 10.66
CA TRP A 189 10.53 25.73 10.46
C TRP A 189 9.48 24.60 10.37
N GLU A 190 9.88 23.36 10.05
CA GLU A 190 8.96 22.21 10.05
C GLU A 190 8.54 21.80 11.48
N PHE A 191 9.32 22.19 12.49
CA PHE A 191 9.05 21.91 13.90
C PHE A 191 8.37 23.09 14.62
N ASP A 192 7.94 24.12 13.90
CA ASP A 192 7.24 25.26 14.48
C ASP A 192 5.91 24.82 15.13
N VAL A 193 5.80 25.04 16.44
CA VAL A 193 4.68 24.56 17.26
C VAL A 193 3.34 25.15 16.82
N GLN A 194 3.31 26.42 16.42
CA GLN A 194 2.07 27.09 16.01
C GLN A 194 1.56 26.54 14.67
N SER A 195 2.46 26.30 13.73
CA SER A 195 2.14 25.66 12.45
C SER A 195 1.74 24.20 12.64
N ALA A 196 2.42 23.47 13.53
CA ALA A 196 2.08 22.11 13.90
C ALA A 196 0.66 22.00 14.49
N ARG A 197 0.31 22.86 15.45
CA ARG A 197 -1.03 22.90 16.06
C ARG A 197 -2.12 23.13 15.02
N ARG A 198 -1.93 24.09 14.11
CA ARG A 198 -2.87 24.34 13.00
C ARG A 198 -3.01 23.12 12.09
N ALA A 199 -1.89 22.49 11.71
CA ALA A 199 -1.90 21.31 10.85
C ALA A 199 -2.59 20.10 11.51
N LEU A 200 -2.33 19.85 12.79
CA LEU A 200 -2.94 18.77 13.57
C LEU A 200 -4.44 18.99 13.78
N ASN A 201 -4.85 20.21 14.19
CA ASN A 201 -6.27 20.56 14.32
C ASN A 201 -7.03 20.44 12.99
N THR A 202 -6.39 20.83 11.88
CA THR A 202 -6.97 20.66 10.54
C THR A 202 -7.13 19.17 10.19
N GLN A 203 -6.13 18.35 10.52
CA GLN A 203 -6.16 16.90 10.28
C GLN A 203 -7.24 16.19 11.10
N PHE A 204 -7.37 16.53 12.38
CA PHE A 204 -8.33 15.90 13.30
C PHE A 204 -9.70 16.57 13.31
N GLN A 205 -9.87 17.67 12.56
CA GLN A 205 -11.10 18.47 12.53
C GLN A 205 -11.52 18.97 13.93
N THR A 206 -10.53 19.38 14.74
CA THR A 206 -10.72 19.87 16.10
C THR A 206 -10.37 21.34 16.23
N HIS A 207 -10.95 22.04 17.21
CA HIS A 207 -10.56 23.42 17.54
C HIS A 207 -9.23 23.48 18.30
N ASP A 208 -9.03 22.55 19.23
CA ASP A 208 -7.81 22.41 20.01
C ASP A 208 -7.48 20.94 20.27
N LEU A 209 -6.31 20.69 20.88
CA LEU A 209 -5.79 19.35 21.15
C LEU A 209 -6.03 18.90 22.59
N LYS A 210 -6.88 19.59 23.37
CA LYS A 210 -7.13 19.26 24.78
C LYS A 210 -7.82 17.91 24.93
N GLY A 211 -8.74 17.57 24.02
CA GLY A 211 -9.40 16.26 23.99
C GLY A 211 -8.44 15.08 23.79
N PHE A 212 -7.24 15.33 23.26
CA PHE A 212 -6.18 14.32 23.09
C PHE A 212 -5.18 14.29 24.25
N GLY A 213 -5.30 15.20 25.23
CA GLY A 213 -4.36 15.36 26.33
C GLY A 213 -3.00 15.96 25.93
N CYS A 214 -2.80 16.35 24.68
CA CYS A 214 -1.48 16.72 24.15
C CYS A 214 -1.19 18.23 24.18
N ASP A 215 -2.14 19.06 24.64
CA ASP A 215 -2.11 20.52 24.45
C ASP A 215 -0.91 21.21 25.12
N SER A 216 -0.30 20.62 26.14
CA SER A 216 0.86 21.18 26.84
C SER A 216 2.22 20.68 26.32
N LEU A 217 2.25 19.71 25.41
CA LEU A 217 3.47 19.03 24.96
C LEU A 217 4.12 19.76 23.77
N GLU A 218 4.58 20.99 23.97
CA GLU A 218 5.02 21.86 22.86
C GLU A 218 6.10 21.25 21.97
N LEU A 219 7.12 20.61 22.53
CA LEU A 219 8.19 20.00 21.75
C LEU A 219 7.67 18.82 20.95
N ALA A 220 6.85 17.97 21.58
CA ALA A 220 6.29 16.80 20.90
C ALA A 220 5.26 17.20 19.83
N LEU A 221 4.52 18.28 20.04
CA LEU A 221 3.63 18.85 19.03
C LEU A 221 4.41 19.38 17.81
N GLY A 222 5.54 20.07 18.03
CA GLY A 222 6.43 20.47 16.94
C GLY A 222 6.93 19.27 16.12
N ALA A 223 7.35 18.19 16.79
CA ALA A 223 7.74 16.94 16.14
C ALA A 223 6.57 16.28 15.38
N ALA A 224 5.37 16.29 15.95
CA ALA A 224 4.16 15.74 15.30
C ALA A 224 3.76 16.56 14.06
N GLY A 225 3.95 17.88 14.08
CA GLY A 225 3.75 18.74 12.92
C GLY A 225 4.66 18.39 11.76
N CYS A 226 5.98 18.29 12.01
CA CYS A 226 6.97 17.86 11.02
C CYS A 226 6.60 16.48 10.44
N LEU A 227 6.29 15.51 11.32
CA LEU A 227 5.91 14.17 10.92
C LEU A 227 4.67 14.18 10.01
N LEU A 228 3.60 14.88 10.40
CA LEU A 228 2.37 14.96 9.63
C LEU A 228 2.60 15.61 8.26
N GLN A 229 3.40 16.68 8.21
CA GLN A 229 3.74 17.35 6.96
C GLN A 229 4.54 16.42 6.03
N TYR A 230 5.52 15.71 6.56
CA TYR A 230 6.31 14.73 5.81
C TYR A 230 5.45 13.61 5.21
N VAL A 231 4.49 13.09 5.96
CA VAL A 231 3.55 12.07 5.46
C VAL A 231 2.66 12.64 4.37
N LYS A 232 2.17 13.88 4.51
CA LYS A 232 1.40 14.56 3.45
C LYS A 232 2.21 14.73 2.17
N ASP A 233 3.49 15.08 2.28
CA ASP A 233 4.36 15.30 1.12
C ASP A 233 4.75 13.99 0.40
N THR A 234 4.90 12.90 1.16
CA THR A 234 5.24 11.57 0.61
C THR A 234 4.04 10.87 -0.01
N GLN A 235 2.86 10.92 0.64
CA GLN A 235 1.63 10.28 0.17
C GLN A 235 0.84 11.13 -0.84
N ARG A 236 0.97 12.46 -0.80
CA ARG A 236 0.29 13.43 -1.69
C ARG A 236 -1.24 13.24 -1.76
N GLY A 237 -1.85 12.89 -0.63
CA GLY A 237 -3.29 12.66 -0.51
C GLY A 237 -3.83 12.93 0.89
N ASN A 238 -5.15 12.83 1.04
CA ASN A 238 -5.79 12.90 2.35
C ASN A 238 -5.44 11.65 3.17
N LEU A 239 -5.36 11.82 4.49
CA LEU A 239 -4.97 10.76 5.42
C LEU A 239 -6.11 10.46 6.41
N PRO A 240 -7.30 10.01 5.96
CA PRO A 240 -8.49 9.96 6.82
C PRO A 240 -8.40 8.91 7.95
N HIS A 241 -7.51 7.92 7.80
CA HIS A 241 -7.25 6.90 8.82
C HIS A 241 -6.43 7.43 10.02
N ILE A 242 -5.76 8.58 9.89
CA ILE A 242 -5.03 9.24 10.98
C ILE A 242 -6.01 10.17 11.70
N ARG A 243 -6.78 9.60 12.62
CA ARG A 243 -7.93 10.27 13.27
C ARG A 243 -7.68 10.76 14.69
N SER A 244 -6.59 10.35 15.33
CA SER A 244 -6.33 10.66 16.74
C SER A 244 -4.84 10.80 17.00
N LEU A 245 -4.51 11.69 17.94
CA LEU A 245 -3.22 11.79 18.58
C LEU A 245 -3.37 11.32 20.03
N GLN A 246 -2.40 10.58 20.56
CA GLN A 246 -2.42 10.24 21.98
C GLN A 246 -1.06 10.50 22.61
N GLN A 247 -1.10 11.10 23.80
CA GLN A 247 0.07 11.21 24.67
C GLN A 247 0.44 9.84 25.22
N GLU A 248 1.72 9.55 25.22
CA GLU A 248 2.29 8.40 25.90
C GLU A 248 3.20 8.90 27.04
N ASN A 249 2.88 8.54 28.28
CA ASN A 249 3.77 8.82 29.40
C ASN A 249 4.70 7.63 29.63
N ARG A 250 5.97 7.94 29.90
CA ARG A 250 6.98 6.93 30.23
C ARG A 250 6.67 6.23 31.56
N GLU A 251 6.06 6.97 32.49
CA GLU A 251 5.74 6.54 33.85
C GLU A 251 4.56 5.54 33.94
N ASP A 252 3.70 5.48 32.91
CA ASP A 252 2.60 4.51 32.82
C ASP A 252 3.11 3.07 32.55
N SER A 253 4.42 2.89 32.43
CA SER A 253 5.05 1.63 32.10
C SER A 253 6.31 1.37 32.91
N VAL A 254 6.66 0.09 33.06
CA VAL A 254 7.93 -0.32 33.63
C VAL A 254 9.04 0.14 32.69
N ILE A 255 9.91 1.02 33.19
CA ILE A 255 11.03 1.56 32.43
C ILE A 255 12.09 0.47 32.28
N LEU A 256 12.31 0.03 31.04
CA LEU A 256 13.37 -0.89 30.65
C LEU A 256 14.39 -0.12 29.82
N ASP A 257 15.63 -0.05 30.31
CA ASP A 257 16.73 0.53 29.56
C ASP A 257 17.11 -0.34 28.33
N ALA A 258 17.96 0.22 27.47
CA ALA A 258 18.41 -0.45 26.25
C ALA A 258 19.11 -1.79 26.53
N ALA A 259 19.93 -1.84 27.58
CA ALA A 259 20.69 -3.03 27.96
C ALA A 259 19.78 -4.16 28.44
N THR A 260 18.80 -3.84 29.30
CA THR A 260 17.81 -4.78 29.82
C THR A 260 16.98 -5.37 28.70
N ARG A 261 16.48 -4.55 27.77
CA ARG A 261 15.70 -5.05 26.62
C ARG A 261 16.49 -6.05 25.78
N ARG A 262 17.76 -5.75 25.53
CA ARG A 262 18.67 -6.63 24.78
C ARG A 262 18.96 -7.93 25.55
N ASN A 263 19.26 -7.84 26.84
CA ASN A 263 19.60 -9.00 27.67
C ASN A 263 18.40 -9.91 27.96
N LEU A 264 17.18 -9.35 27.99
CA LEU A 264 15.94 -10.13 28.10
C LEU A 264 15.52 -10.77 26.78
N GLU A 265 16.19 -10.47 25.67
CA GLU A 265 15.92 -11.01 24.33
C GLU A 265 14.42 -10.96 24.00
N ILE A 266 13.79 -9.80 24.20
CA ILE A 266 12.31 -9.67 24.11
C ILE A 266 11.83 -10.09 22.72
N ASP A 267 12.40 -9.50 21.66
CA ASP A 267 12.06 -9.75 20.27
C ASP A 267 13.26 -10.00 19.36
N ILE A 268 14.47 -9.66 19.83
CA ILE A 268 15.74 -9.88 19.15
C ILE A 268 16.72 -10.55 20.14
N ASN A 269 17.35 -11.63 19.71
CA ASN A 269 18.35 -12.34 20.48
C ASN A 269 19.73 -11.64 20.42
N MET A 270 20.68 -12.09 21.25
CA MET A 270 22.01 -11.49 21.36
C MET A 270 22.83 -11.53 20.06
N SER A 271 22.49 -12.45 19.14
CA SER A 271 23.11 -12.57 17.81
C SER A 271 22.43 -11.70 16.74
N GLY A 272 21.36 -10.98 17.08
CA GLY A 272 20.58 -10.16 16.16
C GLY A 272 19.48 -10.91 15.39
N GLY A 273 19.25 -12.18 15.71
CA GLY A 273 18.17 -12.98 15.12
C GLY A 273 16.87 -12.90 15.93
N GLN A 274 15.75 -13.34 15.34
CA GLN A 274 14.43 -13.36 16.00
C GLN A 274 14.11 -14.68 16.72
N GLY A 275 14.96 -15.71 16.58
CA GLY A 275 14.76 -17.02 17.21
C GLY A 275 15.17 -17.05 18.67
N ASN A 276 14.53 -17.91 19.47
CA ASN A 276 14.76 -18.10 20.91
C ASN A 276 14.54 -16.85 21.78
N THR A 277 13.64 -15.98 21.34
CA THR A 277 13.22 -14.75 22.04
C THR A 277 11.93 -14.96 22.82
N LEU A 278 11.64 -14.07 23.79
CA LEU A 278 10.36 -14.10 24.52
C LEU A 278 9.16 -14.04 23.56
N LEU A 279 9.23 -13.16 22.56
CA LEU A 279 8.20 -13.02 21.53
C LEU A 279 8.04 -14.32 20.71
N SER A 280 9.12 -14.98 20.29
CA SER A 280 9.02 -16.24 19.53
C SER A 280 8.32 -17.37 20.30
N VAL A 281 8.45 -17.36 21.63
CA VAL A 281 7.77 -18.32 22.52
C VAL A 281 6.30 -17.93 22.70
N MET A 282 6.02 -16.65 22.97
CA MET A 282 4.69 -16.16 23.32
C MET A 282 3.76 -15.92 22.13
N ASP A 283 4.29 -15.56 20.96
CA ASP A 283 3.49 -15.22 19.79
C ASP A 283 2.87 -16.48 19.18
N ARG A 284 1.60 -16.69 19.55
CA ARG A 284 0.68 -17.69 19.00
C ARG A 284 -0.60 -17.02 18.49
N CYS A 285 -0.51 -15.73 18.18
CA CYS A 285 -1.61 -14.94 17.65
C CYS A 285 -2.04 -15.48 16.28
N GLU A 286 -3.35 -15.51 16.04
CA GLU A 286 -3.92 -15.96 14.76
C GLU A 286 -3.81 -14.88 13.67
N THR A 287 -3.71 -13.61 14.07
CA THR A 287 -3.66 -12.46 13.15
C THR A 287 -2.33 -11.71 13.24
N ALA A 288 -1.94 -11.08 12.14
CA ALA A 288 -0.74 -10.24 12.07
C ALA A 288 -0.84 -9.02 12.99
N MET A 289 -2.01 -8.35 13.01
CA MET A 289 -2.30 -7.21 13.90
C MET A 289 -2.24 -7.60 15.38
N GLY A 290 -2.71 -8.80 15.75
CA GLY A 290 -2.57 -9.34 17.11
C GLY A 290 -1.11 -9.59 17.49
N SER A 291 -0.30 -10.09 16.56
CA SER A 291 1.15 -10.32 16.77
C SER A 291 1.88 -9.00 17.01
N ARG A 292 1.57 -7.96 16.22
CA ARG A 292 2.12 -6.59 16.41
C ARG A 292 1.69 -6.01 17.76
N LEU A 293 0.42 -6.17 18.14
CA LEU A 293 -0.08 -5.71 19.44
C LEU A 293 0.63 -6.39 20.62
N LEU A 294 0.82 -7.71 20.55
CA LEU A 294 1.56 -8.46 21.58
C LEU A 294 2.99 -7.95 21.72
N ARG A 295 3.71 -7.77 20.61
CA ARG A 295 5.07 -7.20 20.62
C ARG A 295 5.09 -5.84 21.31
N ARG A 296 4.15 -4.95 21.02
CA ARG A 296 4.05 -3.65 21.71
C ARG A 296 3.86 -3.79 23.22
N TRP A 297 3.00 -4.72 23.66
CA TRP A 297 2.76 -4.95 25.09
C TRP A 297 4.00 -5.48 25.81
N LEU A 298 4.74 -6.40 25.19
CA LEU A 298 6.00 -6.91 25.76
C LEU A 298 7.06 -5.81 25.89
N HIS A 299 7.11 -4.87 24.96
CA HIS A 299 8.03 -3.74 25.01
C HIS A 299 7.57 -2.60 25.93
N ARG A 300 6.31 -2.59 26.38
CA ARG A 300 5.76 -1.57 27.27
C ARG A 300 4.86 -2.20 28.34
N PRO A 301 5.44 -2.86 29.37
CA PRO A 301 4.67 -3.43 30.47
C PRO A 301 3.98 -2.30 31.26
N LEU A 302 2.67 -2.38 31.45
CA LEU A 302 1.89 -1.33 32.11
C LEU A 302 2.05 -1.37 33.64
N THR A 303 1.92 -0.22 34.29
CA THR A 303 1.92 -0.09 35.77
C THR A 303 0.51 0.06 36.35
N ASP A 304 -0.50 0.37 35.54
CA ASP A 304 -1.90 0.48 35.97
C ASP A 304 -2.48 -0.89 36.35
N ILE A 305 -2.68 -1.09 37.66
CA ILE A 305 -3.20 -2.33 38.23
C ILE A 305 -4.63 -2.62 37.75
N GLY A 306 -5.48 -1.59 37.56
CA GLY A 306 -6.86 -1.77 37.11
C GLY A 306 -6.92 -2.33 35.68
N VAL A 307 -6.09 -1.80 34.79
CA VAL A 307 -5.94 -2.34 33.43
C VAL A 307 -5.42 -3.77 33.45
N LEU A 308 -4.40 -4.07 34.27
CA LEU A 308 -3.83 -5.41 34.40
C LEU A 308 -4.85 -6.43 34.94
N GLN A 309 -5.59 -6.09 35.99
CA GLN A 309 -6.65 -6.93 36.55
C GLN A 309 -7.73 -7.24 35.52
N THR A 310 -8.12 -6.25 34.74
CA THR A 310 -9.12 -6.40 33.67
C THR A 310 -8.62 -7.35 32.58
N ARG A 311 -7.34 -7.26 32.19
CA ARG A 311 -6.71 -8.23 31.26
C ARG A 311 -6.63 -9.63 31.84
N HIS A 312 -6.23 -9.77 33.11
CA HIS A 312 -6.16 -11.06 33.78
C HIS A 312 -7.53 -11.75 33.89
N ALA A 313 -8.58 -11.00 34.20
CA ALA A 313 -9.94 -11.51 34.23
C ALA A 313 -10.40 -12.02 32.85
N ALA A 314 -10.09 -11.28 31.78
CA ALA A 314 -10.37 -11.72 30.41
C ALA A 314 -9.62 -13.00 30.03
N ILE A 315 -8.33 -13.10 30.39
CA ILE A 315 -7.53 -14.32 30.16
C ILE A 315 -8.14 -15.50 30.94
N ALA A 316 -8.49 -15.31 32.21
CA ALA A 316 -9.08 -16.37 33.03
C ALA A 316 -10.41 -16.88 32.45
N ALA A 317 -11.27 -15.97 31.98
CA ALA A 317 -12.54 -16.32 31.33
C ALA A 317 -12.33 -17.13 30.04
N LEU A 318 -11.32 -16.78 29.23
CA LEU A 318 -10.97 -17.52 28.00
C LEU A 318 -10.33 -18.89 28.29
N CYS A 319 -9.62 -19.04 29.40
CA CYS A 319 -9.05 -20.32 29.81
C CYS A 319 -10.10 -21.27 30.38
N GLN A 320 -11.19 -20.74 30.96
CA GLN A 320 -12.27 -21.55 31.51
C GLN A 320 -12.94 -22.37 30.41
N ASN A 321 -13.02 -23.70 30.60
CA ASN A 321 -13.58 -24.64 29.62
C ASN A 321 -12.92 -24.57 28.22
N TYR A 322 -11.69 -24.05 28.13
CA TYR A 322 -10.95 -23.94 26.86
C TYR A 322 -11.66 -23.09 25.79
N THR A 323 -12.49 -22.11 26.16
CA THR A 323 -13.19 -21.20 25.23
C THR A 323 -12.24 -20.48 24.27
N TYR A 324 -10.98 -20.26 24.66
CA TYR A 324 -9.96 -19.72 23.76
C TYR A 324 -9.82 -20.51 22.45
N GLU A 325 -10.09 -21.82 22.41
CA GLU A 325 -9.97 -22.59 21.17
C GLU A 325 -11.01 -22.20 20.11
N ALA A 326 -12.25 -21.96 20.54
CA ALA A 326 -13.32 -21.52 19.65
C ALA A 326 -13.06 -20.08 19.17
N VAL A 327 -12.68 -19.20 20.09
CA VAL A 327 -12.30 -17.81 19.77
C VAL A 327 -11.14 -17.76 18.77
N ARG A 328 -10.09 -18.60 18.95
CA ARG A 328 -8.98 -18.68 17.99
C ARG A 328 -9.43 -19.15 16.61
N LYS A 329 -10.31 -20.14 16.52
CA LYS A 329 -10.88 -20.60 15.24
C LYS A 329 -11.66 -19.47 14.55
N ALA A 330 -12.41 -18.67 15.30
CA ALA A 330 -13.15 -17.53 14.78
C ALA A 330 -12.25 -16.35 14.38
N LEU A 331 -11.10 -16.16 15.04
CA LEU A 331 -10.10 -15.14 14.68
C LEU A 331 -9.29 -15.51 13.43
N LYS A 332 -9.08 -16.79 13.14
CA LYS A 332 -8.25 -17.25 12.02
C LYS A 332 -8.65 -16.71 10.63
N PRO A 333 -9.94 -16.63 10.24
CA PRO A 333 -10.33 -16.02 8.97
C PRO A 333 -10.19 -14.49 8.94
N ILE A 334 -10.04 -13.84 10.10
CA ILE A 334 -9.82 -12.39 10.20
C ILE A 334 -8.38 -12.10 9.79
N GLY A 335 -8.23 -11.45 8.64
CA GLY A 335 -6.93 -11.05 8.10
C GLY A 335 -6.35 -9.83 8.82
N ASP A 336 -5.39 -9.19 8.16
CA ASP A 336 -4.81 -7.92 8.64
C ASP A 336 -5.72 -6.74 8.27
N MET A 337 -6.87 -6.64 8.96
CA MET A 337 -7.84 -5.57 8.75
C MET A 337 -7.21 -4.19 8.93
N GLU A 338 -6.38 -4.01 9.96
CA GLU A 338 -5.70 -2.75 10.29
C GLU A 338 -4.97 -2.15 9.06
N ARG A 339 -4.18 -2.98 8.36
CA ARG A 339 -3.45 -2.53 7.16
C ARG A 339 -4.30 -2.45 5.90
N ILE A 340 -5.30 -3.32 5.75
CA ILE A 340 -6.24 -3.26 4.62
C ILE A 340 -7.01 -1.93 4.67
N LEU A 341 -7.52 -1.55 5.84
CA LEU A 341 -8.28 -0.32 6.02
C LEU A 341 -7.45 0.93 5.74
N THR A 342 -6.16 0.92 6.05
CA THR A 342 -5.25 2.00 5.63
C THR A 342 -5.15 2.10 4.10
N ARG A 343 -5.06 0.98 3.39
CA ARG A 343 -5.05 1.00 1.91
C ARG A 343 -6.39 1.45 1.33
N VAL A 344 -7.50 1.11 1.97
CA VAL A 344 -8.82 1.65 1.61
C VAL A 344 -8.84 3.18 1.82
N ALA A 345 -8.32 3.65 2.96
CA ALA A 345 -8.21 5.06 3.30
C ALA A 345 -7.36 5.87 2.32
N LEU A 346 -6.28 5.26 1.83
CA LEU A 346 -5.38 5.85 0.84
C LEU A 346 -5.80 5.60 -0.62
N ARG A 347 -6.96 4.96 -0.83
CA ARG A 347 -7.47 4.53 -2.16
C ARG A 347 -6.46 3.69 -2.96
N SER A 348 -5.61 2.94 -2.26
CA SER A 348 -4.59 2.04 -2.82
C SER A 348 -4.89 0.55 -2.61
N ALA A 349 -6.04 0.23 -2.00
CA ALA A 349 -6.48 -1.15 -1.78
C ALA A 349 -6.61 -1.91 -3.10
N ARG A 350 -6.08 -3.14 -3.14
CA ARG A 350 -6.20 -4.06 -4.27
C ARG A 350 -7.50 -4.87 -4.17
N PRO A 351 -8.00 -5.45 -5.27
CA PRO A 351 -9.23 -6.26 -5.24
C PRO A 351 -9.20 -7.38 -4.19
N ARG A 352 -8.04 -8.03 -4.03
CA ARG A 352 -7.83 -9.08 -3.01
C ARG A 352 -7.75 -8.56 -1.56
N ASP A 353 -7.54 -7.27 -1.36
CA ASP A 353 -7.70 -6.67 -0.03
C ASP A 353 -9.18 -6.61 0.35
N LEU A 354 -10.05 -6.27 -0.61
CA LEU A 354 -11.48 -6.17 -0.36
C LEU A 354 -12.15 -7.53 -0.13
N THR A 355 -11.71 -8.59 -0.81
CA THR A 355 -12.21 -9.95 -0.52
C THR A 355 -11.73 -10.48 0.84
N ARG A 356 -10.50 -10.13 1.25
CA ARG A 356 -9.98 -10.42 2.59
C ARG A 356 -10.71 -9.61 3.66
N LEU A 357 -11.06 -8.35 3.37
CA LEU A 357 -11.90 -7.52 4.25
C LEU A 357 -13.28 -8.14 4.40
N LEU A 358 -13.94 -8.52 3.30
CA LEU A 358 -15.24 -9.22 3.32
C LEU A 358 -15.19 -10.48 4.20
N SER A 359 -14.19 -11.34 3.99
CA SER A 359 -14.01 -12.56 4.78
C SER A 359 -13.84 -12.26 6.27
N SER A 360 -13.14 -11.16 6.59
CA SER A 360 -12.92 -10.73 7.97
C SER A 360 -14.22 -10.22 8.60
N LEU A 361 -14.99 -9.39 7.88
CA LEU A 361 -16.27 -8.85 8.35
C LEU A 361 -17.32 -9.96 8.55
N GLN A 362 -17.38 -10.94 7.65
CA GLN A 362 -18.25 -12.11 7.78
C GLN A 362 -17.93 -12.98 9.01
N ALA A 363 -16.70 -12.95 9.51
CA ALA A 363 -16.29 -13.70 10.69
C ALA A 363 -16.64 -13.01 12.03
N LEU A 364 -16.86 -11.69 12.03
CA LEU A 364 -17.11 -10.91 13.26
C LEU A 364 -18.35 -11.38 14.05
N PRO A 365 -19.51 -11.66 13.43
CA PRO A 365 -20.67 -12.16 14.17
C PRO A 365 -20.39 -13.48 14.89
N HIS A 366 -19.65 -14.39 14.25
CA HIS A 366 -19.26 -15.65 14.86
C HIS A 366 -18.26 -15.44 16.00
N LEU A 367 -17.24 -14.59 15.81
CA LEU A 367 -16.30 -14.23 16.86
C LEU A 367 -17.03 -13.70 18.10
N ARG A 368 -17.98 -12.77 17.91
CA ARG A 368 -18.75 -12.18 18.99
C ARG A 368 -19.56 -13.22 19.77
N ALA A 369 -20.14 -14.20 19.07
CA ALA A 369 -20.90 -15.28 19.70
C ALA A 369 -20.04 -16.21 20.58
N GLU A 370 -18.77 -16.40 20.22
CA GLU A 370 -17.83 -17.27 20.96
C GLU A 370 -17.17 -16.58 22.16
N LEU A 371 -17.28 -15.25 22.29
CA LEU A 371 -16.69 -14.52 23.41
C LEU A 371 -17.46 -14.77 24.72
N PRO A 372 -16.78 -15.13 25.83
CA PRO A 372 -17.40 -15.24 27.16
C PRO A 372 -17.68 -13.85 27.76
N ALA A 373 -18.63 -13.14 27.16
CA ALA A 373 -18.98 -11.76 27.47
C ALA A 373 -19.73 -11.61 28.80
N ALA A 374 -20.29 -12.70 29.34
CA ALA A 374 -20.94 -12.71 30.65
C ALA A 374 -19.90 -12.69 31.78
N GLU A 375 -18.78 -13.36 31.57
CA GLU A 375 -17.73 -13.62 32.55
C GLU A 375 -16.70 -12.49 32.67
N ALA A 376 -16.45 -11.73 31.60
CA ALA A 376 -15.46 -10.66 31.59
C ALA A 376 -15.97 -9.37 30.90
N PRO A 377 -16.06 -8.23 31.63
CA PRO A 377 -16.48 -6.94 31.06
C PRO A 377 -15.65 -6.48 29.87
N LEU A 378 -14.34 -6.76 29.86
CA LEU A 378 -13.46 -6.41 28.75
C LEU A 378 -13.82 -7.15 27.46
N LEU A 379 -14.12 -8.46 27.57
CA LEU A 379 -14.49 -9.26 26.39
C LEU A 379 -15.84 -8.82 25.83
N ARG A 380 -16.77 -8.41 26.70
CA ARG A 380 -18.03 -7.78 26.28
C ARG A 380 -17.79 -6.48 25.50
N ALA A 381 -16.99 -5.58 26.07
CA ALA A 381 -16.67 -4.30 25.43
C ALA A 381 -15.98 -4.50 24.08
N LEU A 382 -15.03 -5.43 23.99
CA LEU A 382 -14.36 -5.79 22.73
C LEU A 382 -15.33 -6.39 21.70
N GLY A 383 -16.26 -7.25 22.14
CA GLY A 383 -17.30 -7.81 21.27
C GLY A 383 -18.30 -6.77 20.77
N GLU A 384 -18.61 -5.75 21.57
CA GLU A 384 -19.44 -4.61 21.15
C GLU A 384 -18.69 -3.70 20.18
N GLN A 385 -17.40 -3.46 20.41
CA GLN A 385 -16.54 -2.63 19.55
C GLN A 385 -16.29 -3.28 18.19
N ALA A 386 -16.19 -4.61 18.12
CA ALA A 386 -16.02 -5.35 16.88
C ALA A 386 -17.19 -5.16 15.89
N SER A 387 -18.43 -4.98 16.36
CA SER A 387 -19.63 -4.79 15.51
C SER A 387 -19.81 -5.91 14.44
N GLU A 388 -20.78 -5.78 13.53
CA GLU A 388 -21.17 -6.88 12.59
C GLU A 388 -21.37 -6.47 11.11
N PHE A 389 -21.31 -5.17 10.78
CA PHE A 389 -21.31 -4.61 9.42
C PHE A 389 -22.07 -5.39 8.30
N PRO A 390 -23.35 -5.78 8.48
CA PRO A 390 -24.05 -6.64 7.52
C PRO A 390 -24.26 -5.96 6.16
N GLU A 391 -24.50 -4.64 6.15
CA GLU A 391 -24.67 -3.86 4.92
C GLU A 391 -23.38 -3.80 4.09
N LEU A 392 -22.22 -3.67 4.73
CA LEU A 392 -20.92 -3.69 4.04
C LEU A 392 -20.59 -5.08 3.52
N CYS A 393 -20.93 -6.13 4.28
CA CYS A 393 -20.79 -7.51 3.81
C CYS A 393 -21.62 -7.73 2.54
N ALA A 394 -22.90 -7.37 2.56
CA ALA A 394 -23.80 -7.50 1.41
C ALA A 394 -23.32 -6.67 0.21
N LEU A 395 -22.81 -5.45 0.45
CA LEU A 395 -22.24 -4.61 -0.60
C LEU A 395 -21.02 -5.26 -1.26
N LEU A 396 -20.05 -5.72 -0.48
CA LEU A 396 -18.82 -6.33 -1.00
C LEU A 396 -19.09 -7.67 -1.70
N ASP A 397 -19.99 -8.49 -1.15
CA ASP A 397 -20.40 -9.79 -1.71
C ASP A 397 -21.11 -9.63 -3.06
N ALA A 398 -21.97 -8.60 -3.18
CA ALA A 398 -22.61 -8.27 -4.45
C ALA A 398 -21.68 -7.59 -5.46
N ALA A 399 -20.66 -6.86 -5.00
CA ALA A 399 -19.81 -6.03 -5.85
C ALA A 399 -18.60 -6.76 -6.43
N ILE A 400 -17.99 -7.70 -5.70
CA ILE A 400 -16.68 -8.27 -6.06
C ILE A 400 -16.80 -9.77 -6.30
N ILE A 401 -16.16 -10.27 -7.36
CA ILE A 401 -16.08 -11.71 -7.58
C ILE A 401 -15.27 -12.41 -6.49
N GLU A 402 -15.53 -13.69 -6.23
CA GLU A 402 -14.86 -14.47 -5.18
C GLU A 402 -13.33 -14.48 -5.32
N ASN A 403 -12.83 -14.61 -6.55
CA ASN A 403 -11.40 -14.74 -6.85
C ASN A 403 -10.94 -13.64 -7.82
N PRO A 404 -10.80 -12.38 -7.37
CA PRO A 404 -10.48 -11.28 -8.26
C PRO A 404 -9.00 -11.29 -8.66
N PRO A 405 -8.67 -10.69 -9.82
CA PRO A 405 -7.30 -10.40 -10.22
C PRO A 405 -6.55 -9.58 -9.17
N VAL A 406 -5.20 -9.60 -9.24
CA VAL A 406 -4.35 -8.86 -8.29
C VAL A 406 -4.50 -7.35 -8.44
N VAL A 407 -4.79 -6.87 -9.66
CA VAL A 407 -4.85 -5.44 -9.98
C VAL A 407 -6.13 -5.11 -10.75
N ILE A 408 -6.74 -3.96 -10.43
CA ILE A 408 -7.94 -3.46 -11.10
C ILE A 408 -7.68 -3.02 -12.56
N ARG A 409 -6.42 -2.72 -12.90
CA ARG A 409 -6.04 -2.19 -14.23
C ARG A 409 -6.46 -3.11 -15.37
N ASP A 410 -6.50 -4.41 -15.14
CA ASP A 410 -6.76 -5.41 -16.17
C ASP A 410 -8.25 -5.81 -16.23
N GLY A 411 -9.08 -5.28 -15.32
CA GLY A 411 -10.52 -5.55 -15.21
C GLY A 411 -10.84 -6.94 -14.65
N GLY A 412 -12.12 -7.30 -14.64
CA GLY A 412 -12.61 -8.60 -14.16
C GLY A 412 -12.65 -8.73 -12.64
N VAL A 413 -12.94 -7.63 -11.95
CA VAL A 413 -13.05 -7.54 -10.49
C VAL A 413 -14.50 -7.46 -10.06
N ILE A 414 -15.30 -6.64 -10.75
CA ILE A 414 -16.69 -6.40 -10.38
C ILE A 414 -17.56 -7.59 -10.80
N ALA A 415 -18.42 -8.05 -9.91
CA ALA A 415 -19.30 -9.19 -10.14
C ALA A 415 -20.39 -8.88 -11.19
N ASP A 416 -20.83 -9.92 -11.90
CA ASP A 416 -21.95 -9.81 -12.84
C ASP A 416 -23.25 -9.50 -12.07
N GLY A 417 -24.11 -8.64 -12.62
CA GLY A 417 -25.35 -8.21 -11.98
C GLY A 417 -25.21 -7.04 -10.99
N TYR A 418 -23.99 -6.60 -10.68
CA TYR A 418 -23.77 -5.41 -9.84
C TYR A 418 -24.12 -4.11 -10.56
N ASP A 419 -23.79 -4.01 -11.86
CA ASP A 419 -24.04 -2.83 -12.69
C ASP A 419 -24.53 -3.24 -14.08
N ALA A 420 -25.73 -2.81 -14.43
CA ALA A 420 -26.38 -3.20 -15.69
C ALA A 420 -25.64 -2.68 -16.94
N GLU A 421 -25.02 -1.49 -16.85
CA GLU A 421 -24.24 -0.93 -17.96
C GLU A 421 -22.96 -1.75 -18.19
N LEU A 422 -22.24 -2.10 -17.11
CA LEU A 422 -21.06 -2.95 -17.20
C LEU A 422 -21.40 -4.32 -17.80
N ASP A 423 -22.50 -4.93 -17.38
CA ASP A 423 -22.98 -6.21 -17.91
C ASP A 423 -23.26 -6.12 -19.41
N GLU A 424 -23.93 -5.06 -19.86
CA GLU A 424 -24.21 -4.84 -21.29
C GLU A 424 -22.90 -4.67 -22.10
N LEU A 425 -21.96 -3.86 -21.59
CA LEU A 425 -20.66 -3.65 -22.23
C LEU A 425 -19.81 -4.94 -22.28
N ARG A 426 -19.90 -5.78 -21.25
CA ARG A 426 -19.25 -7.11 -21.20
C ARG A 426 -19.89 -8.06 -22.22
N ARG A 427 -21.22 -8.12 -22.31
CA ARG A 427 -21.95 -8.98 -23.28
C ARG A 427 -21.54 -8.70 -24.72
N ILE A 428 -21.35 -7.44 -25.10
CA ILE A 428 -20.87 -7.07 -26.45
C ILE A 428 -19.48 -7.69 -26.72
N SER A 429 -18.64 -7.79 -25.70
CA SER A 429 -17.31 -8.40 -25.81
C SER A 429 -17.36 -9.93 -25.78
N THR A 430 -18.27 -10.53 -25.01
CA THR A 430 -18.44 -12.00 -24.95
C THR A 430 -19.02 -12.55 -26.25
N ASN A 431 -20.01 -11.86 -26.83
CA ASN A 431 -20.59 -12.20 -28.13
C ASN A 431 -19.58 -12.08 -29.29
N ALA A 432 -18.39 -11.53 -29.04
CA ALA A 432 -17.31 -11.53 -30.01
C ALA A 432 -16.85 -12.93 -30.40
N GLY A 433 -16.79 -13.87 -29.45
CA GLY A 433 -16.35 -15.24 -29.73
C GLY A 433 -17.26 -15.91 -30.75
N ASP A 434 -18.57 -15.83 -30.52
CA ASP A 434 -19.58 -16.43 -31.40
C ASP A 434 -19.59 -15.76 -32.78
N PHE A 435 -19.50 -14.42 -32.83
CA PHE A 435 -19.41 -13.69 -34.08
C PHE A 435 -18.16 -14.06 -34.91
N LEU A 436 -17.01 -14.27 -34.26
CA LEU A 436 -15.78 -14.68 -34.93
C LEU A 436 -15.87 -16.10 -35.48
N LEU A 437 -16.54 -17.01 -34.77
CA LEU A 437 -16.81 -18.38 -35.22
C LEU A 437 -17.76 -18.40 -36.43
N GLU A 438 -18.80 -17.58 -36.41
CA GLU A 438 -19.72 -17.42 -37.54
C GLU A 438 -19.01 -16.90 -38.79
N ILE A 439 -18.18 -15.85 -38.65
CA ILE A 439 -17.35 -15.35 -39.75
C ILE A 439 -16.38 -16.44 -40.24
N GLU A 440 -15.70 -17.14 -39.33
CA GLU A 440 -14.76 -18.20 -39.71
C GLU A 440 -15.44 -19.29 -40.55
N GLN A 441 -16.62 -19.76 -40.14
CA GLN A 441 -17.36 -20.78 -40.87
C GLN A 441 -17.86 -20.27 -42.22
N ARG A 442 -18.44 -19.06 -42.25
CA ARG A 442 -18.96 -18.45 -43.47
C ARG A 442 -17.87 -18.21 -44.50
N GLU A 443 -16.73 -17.66 -44.07
CA GLU A 443 -15.59 -17.41 -44.95
C GLU A 443 -14.91 -18.71 -45.41
N ARG A 444 -14.81 -19.74 -44.55
CA ARG A 444 -14.35 -21.09 -44.96
C ARG A 444 -15.22 -21.68 -46.06
N GLN A 445 -16.55 -21.59 -45.91
CA GLN A 445 -17.49 -22.11 -46.90
C GLN A 445 -17.44 -21.32 -48.21
N ALA A 446 -17.39 -19.98 -48.13
CA ALA A 446 -17.38 -19.11 -49.30
C ALA A 446 -16.10 -19.23 -50.13
N THR A 447 -14.94 -19.39 -49.48
CA THR A 447 -13.63 -19.45 -50.15
C THR A 447 -13.18 -20.88 -50.47
N GLY A 448 -13.75 -21.90 -49.81
CA GLY A 448 -13.30 -23.28 -49.89
C GLY A 448 -11.94 -23.55 -49.21
N ILE A 449 -11.42 -22.59 -48.44
CA ILE A 449 -10.11 -22.68 -47.77
C ILE A 449 -10.29 -23.26 -46.38
N SER A 450 -10.11 -24.58 -46.24
CA SER A 450 -10.29 -25.28 -44.95
C SER A 450 -9.33 -24.85 -43.85
N THR A 451 -8.15 -24.30 -44.18
CA THR A 451 -7.17 -23.84 -43.19
C THR A 451 -7.41 -22.41 -42.69
N LEU A 452 -8.42 -21.71 -43.21
CA LEU A 452 -8.72 -20.33 -42.84
C LEU A 452 -9.05 -20.27 -41.35
N LYS A 453 -8.43 -19.37 -40.59
CA LYS A 453 -8.73 -19.15 -39.18
C LYS A 453 -8.90 -17.68 -38.89
N VAL A 454 -9.87 -17.34 -38.02
CA VAL A 454 -10.00 -15.98 -37.51
C VAL A 454 -9.27 -15.92 -36.17
N GLY A 455 -8.40 -14.94 -35.98
CA GLY A 455 -7.59 -14.81 -34.79
C GLY A 455 -7.43 -13.36 -34.35
N TYR A 456 -6.82 -13.17 -33.18
CA TYR A 456 -6.47 -11.86 -32.62
C TYR A 456 -4.98 -11.81 -32.25
N ASN A 457 -4.35 -10.66 -32.47
CA ASN A 457 -3.00 -10.36 -32.05
C ASN A 457 -2.97 -8.97 -31.42
N ARG A 458 -2.25 -8.79 -30.30
CA ARG A 458 -2.16 -7.49 -29.61
C ARG A 458 -1.64 -6.34 -30.48
N VAL A 459 -0.75 -6.62 -31.44
CA VAL A 459 -0.10 -5.61 -32.31
C VAL A 459 -0.95 -5.31 -33.55
N HIS A 460 -1.51 -6.35 -34.17
CA HIS A 460 -2.20 -6.24 -35.46
C HIS A 460 -3.71 -6.48 -35.37
N GLY A 461 -4.32 -6.53 -34.18
CA GLY A 461 -5.76 -6.69 -34.02
C GLY A 461 -6.30 -8.04 -34.51
N TYR A 462 -7.57 -8.06 -34.92
CA TYR A 462 -8.22 -9.23 -35.51
C TYR A 462 -7.72 -9.48 -36.93
N TYR A 463 -7.67 -10.73 -37.36
CA TYR A 463 -7.24 -11.10 -38.71
C TYR A 463 -7.84 -12.42 -39.16
N ILE A 464 -7.85 -12.60 -40.47
CA ILE A 464 -8.09 -13.88 -41.14
C ILE A 464 -6.75 -14.43 -41.59
N GLU A 465 -6.35 -15.57 -41.06
CA GLU A 465 -5.10 -16.26 -41.37
C GLU A 465 -5.35 -17.36 -42.42
N ILE A 466 -4.59 -17.31 -43.51
CA ILE A 466 -4.62 -18.27 -44.60
C ILE A 466 -3.22 -18.86 -44.79
N SER A 467 -3.12 -20.14 -45.10
CA SER A 467 -1.82 -20.77 -45.39
C SER A 467 -1.16 -20.13 -46.61
N ARG A 468 0.18 -20.02 -46.61
CA ARG A 468 0.88 -19.35 -47.72
C ARG A 468 0.72 -20.04 -49.07
N ALA A 469 0.40 -21.34 -49.08
CA ALA A 469 0.09 -22.08 -50.31
C ALA A 469 -1.29 -21.72 -50.90
N GLN A 470 -2.15 -21.09 -50.11
CA GLN A 470 -3.53 -20.76 -50.47
C GLN A 470 -3.80 -19.24 -50.43
N SER A 471 -2.80 -18.41 -50.09
CA SER A 471 -2.95 -16.95 -49.99
C SER A 471 -3.32 -16.30 -51.32
N ASP A 472 -2.87 -16.85 -52.45
CA ASP A 472 -3.21 -16.35 -53.78
C ASP A 472 -4.69 -16.58 -54.16
N LYS A 473 -5.38 -17.45 -53.41
CA LYS A 473 -6.82 -17.70 -53.53
C LYS A 473 -7.66 -16.79 -52.62
N ALA A 474 -7.03 -15.88 -51.87
CA ALA A 474 -7.74 -14.93 -51.03
C ALA A 474 -8.58 -13.98 -51.90
N PRO A 475 -9.84 -13.69 -51.53
CA PRO A 475 -10.68 -12.75 -52.27
C PRO A 475 -10.06 -11.35 -52.33
N ALA A 476 -10.37 -10.58 -53.38
CA ALA A 476 -9.88 -9.20 -53.52
C ALA A 476 -10.35 -8.26 -52.38
N ALA A 477 -11.45 -8.60 -51.69
CA ALA A 477 -11.96 -7.86 -50.54
C ALA A 477 -11.08 -7.99 -49.28
N TYR A 478 -10.11 -8.92 -49.28
CA TYR A 478 -9.22 -9.17 -48.15
C TYR A 478 -8.01 -8.25 -48.24
N VAL A 479 -7.90 -7.31 -47.31
CA VAL A 479 -6.77 -6.39 -47.25
C VAL A 479 -5.65 -7.02 -46.44
N ARG A 480 -4.47 -7.18 -47.03
CA ARG A 480 -3.33 -7.82 -46.35
C ARG A 480 -2.84 -6.97 -45.18
N ARG A 481 -2.71 -7.58 -44.00
CA ARG A 481 -2.34 -6.92 -42.73
C ARG A 481 -0.96 -7.33 -42.22
N GLN A 482 -0.59 -8.61 -42.34
CA GLN A 482 0.69 -9.13 -41.89
C GLN A 482 1.11 -10.36 -42.72
N THR A 483 2.39 -10.46 -43.08
CA THR A 483 2.95 -11.64 -43.76
C THR A 483 3.84 -12.42 -42.78
N LEU A 484 3.58 -13.73 -42.62
CA LEU A 484 4.37 -14.64 -41.81
C LEU A 484 5.13 -15.65 -42.68
N LYS A 485 6.00 -16.45 -42.07
CA LYS A 485 6.79 -17.47 -42.78
C LYS A 485 5.89 -18.48 -43.52
N ASN A 486 4.83 -18.95 -42.86
CA ASN A 486 3.96 -20.03 -43.37
C ASN A 486 2.50 -19.61 -43.63
N ALA A 487 2.15 -18.35 -43.33
CA ALA A 487 0.78 -17.86 -43.44
C ALA A 487 0.73 -16.38 -43.85
N GLU A 488 -0.38 -15.96 -44.44
CA GLU A 488 -0.72 -14.56 -44.65
C GLU A 488 -1.96 -14.18 -43.85
N ARG A 489 -1.95 -12.98 -43.27
CA ARG A 489 -3.03 -12.44 -42.45
C ARG A 489 -3.69 -11.27 -43.15
N PHE A 490 -5.02 -11.30 -43.20
CA PHE A 490 -5.86 -10.33 -43.88
C PHE A 490 -6.88 -9.71 -42.92
N ILE A 491 -7.48 -8.59 -43.32
CA ILE A 491 -8.61 -7.94 -42.65
C ILE A 491 -9.70 -7.63 -43.69
N THR A 492 -10.96 -7.76 -43.29
CA THR A 492 -12.12 -7.38 -44.10
C THR A 492 -12.80 -6.14 -43.49
N PRO A 493 -13.55 -5.35 -44.28
CA PRO A 493 -14.28 -4.19 -43.76
C PRO A 493 -15.25 -4.52 -42.61
N GLU A 494 -15.92 -5.67 -42.69
CA GLU A 494 -16.82 -6.18 -41.64
C GLU A 494 -16.04 -6.50 -40.36
N LEU A 495 -14.94 -7.27 -40.47
CA LEU A 495 -14.11 -7.61 -39.31
C LEU A 495 -13.43 -6.36 -38.71
N LYS A 496 -13.17 -5.34 -39.52
CA LYS A 496 -12.65 -4.05 -39.04
C LYS A 496 -13.69 -3.27 -38.24
N THR A 497 -14.93 -3.21 -38.73
CA THR A 497 -16.03 -2.54 -38.02
C THR A 497 -16.34 -3.25 -36.70
N PHE A 498 -16.27 -4.58 -36.70
CA PHE A 498 -16.37 -5.40 -35.51
C PHE A 498 -15.21 -5.15 -34.52
N GLU A 499 -13.97 -5.12 -35.02
CA GLU A 499 -12.78 -4.80 -34.23
C GLU A 499 -12.95 -3.47 -33.48
N ASP A 500 -13.38 -2.42 -34.19
CA ASP A 500 -13.54 -1.08 -33.61
C ASP A 500 -14.64 -1.07 -32.54
N LYS A 501 -15.76 -1.75 -32.78
CA LYS A 501 -16.86 -1.88 -31.80
C LYS A 501 -16.44 -2.68 -30.57
N ALA A 502 -15.77 -3.82 -30.74
CA ALA A 502 -15.34 -4.69 -29.66
C ALA A 502 -14.26 -4.04 -28.79
N LEU A 503 -13.27 -3.39 -29.41
CA LEU A 503 -12.23 -2.65 -28.69
C LEU A 503 -12.81 -1.46 -27.92
N SER A 504 -13.74 -0.72 -28.52
CA SER A 504 -14.45 0.38 -27.85
C SER A 504 -15.29 -0.11 -26.67
N SER A 505 -16.01 -1.23 -26.81
CA SER A 505 -16.79 -1.79 -25.69
C SER A 505 -15.90 -2.26 -24.56
N LYS A 506 -14.78 -2.91 -24.87
CA LYS A 506 -13.81 -3.37 -23.86
C LYS A 506 -13.17 -2.21 -23.09
N SER A 507 -12.80 -1.12 -23.77
CA SER A 507 -12.22 0.05 -23.09
C SER A 507 -13.26 0.75 -22.22
N ARG A 508 -14.51 0.88 -22.69
CA ARG A 508 -15.63 1.42 -21.90
C ARG A 508 -15.97 0.56 -20.70
N ALA A 509 -16.01 -0.77 -20.85
CA ALA A 509 -16.24 -1.70 -19.76
C ALA A 509 -15.17 -1.54 -18.67
N LEU A 510 -13.88 -1.48 -19.07
CA LEU A 510 -12.79 -1.29 -18.12
C LEU A 510 -12.86 0.07 -17.41
N ALA A 511 -13.24 1.14 -18.13
CA ALA A 511 -13.42 2.46 -17.53
C ALA A 511 -14.59 2.48 -16.52
N ARG A 512 -15.73 1.88 -16.88
CA ARG A 512 -16.89 1.73 -15.99
C ARG A 512 -16.54 0.92 -14.75
N GLU A 513 -15.83 -0.19 -14.93
CA GLU A 513 -15.39 -1.06 -13.84
C GLU A 513 -14.46 -0.36 -12.86
N LYS A 514 -13.51 0.46 -13.36
CA LYS A 514 -12.64 1.29 -12.50
C LYS A 514 -13.44 2.31 -11.70
N LEU A 515 -14.41 2.97 -12.33
CA LEU A 515 -15.27 3.94 -11.67
C LEU A 515 -16.11 3.28 -10.56
N LEU A 516 -16.72 2.12 -10.82
CA LEU A 516 -17.46 1.36 -9.80
C LEU A 516 -16.55 0.92 -8.64
N TYR A 517 -15.30 0.56 -8.92
CA TYR A 517 -14.32 0.22 -7.90
C TYR A 517 -13.94 1.44 -7.04
N GLU A 518 -13.77 2.61 -7.65
CA GLU A 518 -13.53 3.87 -6.94
C GLU A 518 -14.73 4.25 -6.05
N GLU A 519 -15.96 4.15 -6.56
CA GLU A 519 -17.19 4.35 -5.78
C GLU A 519 -17.30 3.37 -4.60
N LEU A 520 -16.87 2.12 -4.78
CA LEU A 520 -16.84 1.12 -3.70
C LEU A 520 -15.88 1.52 -2.59
N LEU A 521 -14.67 2.00 -2.94
CA LEU A 521 -13.72 2.52 -1.97
C LEU A 521 -14.25 3.76 -1.25
N GLU A 522 -15.03 4.61 -1.92
CA GLU A 522 -15.68 5.77 -1.31
C GLU A 522 -16.69 5.34 -0.24
N ARG A 523 -17.58 4.40 -0.57
CA ARG A 523 -18.55 3.85 0.40
C ARG A 523 -17.89 3.20 1.60
N LEU A 524 -16.79 2.45 1.40
CA LEU A 524 -16.04 1.89 2.53
C LEU A 524 -15.41 2.97 3.40
N ASN A 525 -14.94 4.07 2.80
CA ASN A 525 -14.35 5.18 3.53
C ASN A 525 -15.36 5.96 4.40
N GLU A 526 -16.65 5.97 4.03
CA GLU A 526 -17.72 6.55 4.87
C GLU A 526 -17.83 5.82 6.22
N HIS A 527 -17.49 4.53 6.26
CA HIS A 527 -17.50 3.69 7.46
C HIS A 527 -16.10 3.42 8.03
N LEU A 528 -15.08 4.20 7.65
CA LEU A 528 -13.69 3.93 8.03
C LEU A 528 -13.47 3.94 9.55
N SER A 529 -14.05 4.89 10.29
CA SER A 529 -13.86 4.97 11.74
C SER A 529 -14.36 3.71 12.47
N PRO A 530 -15.63 3.28 12.32
CA PRO A 530 -16.08 2.08 13.02
C PRO A 530 -15.34 0.82 12.53
N LEU A 531 -14.92 0.75 11.26
CA LEU A 531 -14.07 -0.34 10.79
C LEU A 531 -12.69 -0.35 11.47
N GLN A 532 -12.07 0.81 11.68
CA GLN A 532 -10.81 0.94 12.43
C GLN A 532 -10.99 0.66 13.92
N ASP A 533 -12.15 0.96 14.49
CA ASP A 533 -12.46 0.59 15.88
C ASP A 533 -12.61 -0.93 16.03
N SER A 534 -13.14 -1.61 15.00
CA SER A 534 -13.31 -3.06 14.99
C SER A 534 -12.01 -3.85 14.76
N ALA A 535 -11.05 -3.28 14.03
CA ALA A 535 -9.76 -3.91 13.71
C ALA A 535 -8.80 -3.82 14.91
#